data_AF-A0A522GMQ5-F1
#
_entry.id   AF-A0A522GMQ5-F1
#
_cell.length_a   1.000
_cell.length_b   1.000
_cell.length_c   1.000
_cell.angle_alpha   90.00
_cell.angle_beta   90.00
_cell.angle_gamma   90.00
#
_symmetry.space_group_name_H-M   'P 1'
#
loop_
_entity.id
_entity.type
_entity.pdbx_description
1 polymer ?
#
loop_
_entity_poly.entity_id
_entity_poly.type
_entity_poly.pdbx_seq_one_letter_code
_entity_poly.pdbx_strand_id
1 'polypeptide(L)'
;MPRFAANLSLMFQEWSFLDRFDAAADAGFAAVEYLFPYEAAPDAIAARLEKNRLEQALFNLPPGDFSAGERGIAALPDRFEELKAGVAKALVYARATGARRLHLMAGIAELSDGAACAAYRRSLVHVAEALAAEGIDLLIEPINRRD
;
A
#
# COMPACT_ATOMS: atom_id res chain seq x y z
N MET A 1 2.89 14.07 -21.58
CA MET A 1 2.68 14.88 -20.36
C MET A 1 2.57 13.92 -19.18
N PRO A 2 3.11 14.23 -17.99
CA PRO A 2 2.97 13.36 -16.82
C PRO A 2 1.50 13.13 -16.48
N ARG A 3 1.17 11.94 -15.97
CA ARG A 3 -0.15 11.61 -15.43
C ARG A 3 -0.05 11.61 -13.91
N PHE A 4 -0.82 12.47 -13.25
CA PHE A 4 -0.80 12.63 -11.80
C PHE A 4 -1.84 11.73 -11.14
N ALA A 5 -1.49 11.17 -9.97
CA ALA A 5 -2.42 10.49 -9.08
C ALA A 5 -2.61 11.34 -7.82
N ALA A 6 -3.86 11.52 -7.38
CA ALA A 6 -4.12 12.16 -6.09
C ALA A 6 -3.86 11.17 -4.95
N ASN A 7 -3.10 11.59 -3.94
CA ASN A 7 -2.91 10.79 -2.74
C ASN A 7 -4.05 11.07 -1.74
N LEU A 8 -5.03 10.17 -1.65
CA LEU A 8 -6.25 10.34 -0.83
C LEU A 8 -5.99 10.17 0.68
N SER A 9 -4.79 9.78 1.08
CA SER A 9 -4.39 9.82 2.49
C SER A 9 -3.90 11.21 2.93
N LEU A 10 -3.54 12.08 1.98
CA LEU A 10 -3.02 13.42 2.25
C LEU A 10 -3.92 14.53 1.72
N MET A 11 -4.59 14.30 0.59
CA MET A 11 -5.50 15.24 -0.06
C MET A 11 -6.95 14.90 0.29
N PHE A 12 -7.85 15.87 0.12
CA PHE A 12 -9.30 15.68 0.30
C PHE A 12 -9.70 15.23 1.71
N GLN A 13 -8.95 15.67 2.74
CA GLN A 13 -9.19 15.27 4.14
C GLN A 13 -10.46 15.89 4.74
N GLU A 14 -11.08 16.82 4.02
CA GLU A 14 -12.42 17.35 4.33
C GLU A 14 -13.53 16.29 4.19
N TRP A 15 -13.26 15.19 3.47
CA TRP A 15 -14.21 14.13 3.17
C TRP A 15 -13.88 12.81 3.85
N SER A 16 -14.91 11.96 3.99
CA SER A 16 -14.75 10.55 4.37
C SER A 16 -13.96 9.80 3.28
N PHE A 17 -13.22 8.74 3.63
CA PHE A 17 -12.29 8.06 2.70
C PHE A 17 -12.93 7.70 1.35
N LEU A 18 -14.13 7.14 1.33
CA LEU A 18 -14.79 6.73 0.08
C LEU A 18 -15.30 7.92 -0.75
N ASP A 19 -15.58 9.06 -0.12
CA ASP A 19 -16.04 10.27 -0.82
C ASP A 19 -14.87 11.03 -1.46
N ARG A 20 -13.62 10.78 -1.01
CA ARG A 20 -12.41 11.37 -1.60
C ARG A 20 -12.18 10.97 -3.06
N PHE A 21 -12.70 9.82 -3.48
CA PHE A 21 -12.63 9.36 -4.87
C PHE A 21 -13.46 10.27 -5.79
N ASP A 22 -14.67 10.64 -5.36
CA ASP A 22 -15.51 11.59 -6.09
C ASP A 22 -14.81 12.95 -6.17
N ALA A 23 -14.29 13.45 -5.05
CA ALA A 23 -13.56 14.72 -5.00
C ALA A 23 -12.30 14.77 -5.89
N ALA A 24 -11.53 13.68 -5.96
CA ALA A 24 -10.36 13.58 -6.82
C ALA A 24 -10.75 13.61 -8.31
N ALA A 25 -11.81 12.91 -8.69
CA ALA A 25 -12.29 12.90 -10.07
C ALA A 25 -12.86 14.26 -10.50
N ASP A 26 -13.61 14.92 -9.61
CA ASP A 26 -14.12 16.27 -9.84
C ASP A 26 -12.99 17.30 -10.00
N ALA A 27 -11.86 17.10 -9.31
CA ALA A 27 -10.65 17.89 -9.47
C ALA A 27 -9.84 17.56 -10.74
N GLY A 28 -10.30 16.59 -11.55
CA GLY A 28 -9.69 16.23 -12.83
C GLY A 28 -8.59 15.17 -12.77
N PHE A 29 -8.42 14.49 -11.62
CA PHE A 29 -7.50 13.35 -11.56
C PHE A 29 -8.09 12.14 -12.30
N ALA A 30 -7.21 11.40 -12.99
CA ALA A 30 -7.56 10.14 -13.64
C ALA A 30 -7.03 8.92 -12.85
N ALA A 31 -6.31 9.15 -11.76
CA ALA A 31 -5.72 8.12 -10.93
C ALA A 31 -5.66 8.57 -9.47
N VAL A 32 -5.66 7.59 -8.56
CA VAL A 32 -5.56 7.81 -7.12
C VAL A 32 -4.61 6.81 -6.49
N GLU A 33 -3.99 7.23 -5.39
CA GLU A 33 -3.26 6.37 -4.47
C GLU A 33 -3.65 6.70 -3.02
N TYR A 34 -3.31 5.82 -2.10
CA TYR A 34 -3.48 6.01 -0.66
C TYR A 34 -2.61 4.99 0.07
N LEU A 35 -2.36 5.21 1.36
CA LEU A 35 -1.52 4.30 2.13
C LEU A 35 -2.23 2.96 2.35
N PHE A 36 -3.38 2.95 3.04
CA PHE A 36 -3.99 1.72 3.53
C PHE A 36 -5.51 1.68 3.27
N PRO A 37 -6.03 0.71 2.49
CA PRO A 37 -7.46 0.58 2.23
C PRO A 37 -8.22 -0.26 3.27
N TYR A 38 -7.53 -0.82 4.26
CA TYR A 38 -7.98 -2.02 4.98
C TYR A 38 -9.16 -1.86 5.94
N GLU A 39 -9.63 -0.64 6.17
CA GLU A 39 -10.84 -0.33 6.94
C GLU A 39 -12.10 -0.34 6.07
N ALA A 40 -11.96 -0.12 4.76
CA ALA A 40 -13.06 -0.19 3.81
C ALA A 40 -13.12 -1.57 3.15
N ALA A 41 -14.33 -2.01 2.80
CA ALA A 41 -14.50 -3.23 2.01
C ALA A 41 -13.87 -3.04 0.61
N PRO A 42 -13.15 -4.05 0.08
CA PRO A 42 -12.50 -3.95 -1.24
C PRO A 42 -13.49 -3.62 -2.36
N ASP A 43 -14.69 -4.21 -2.34
CA ASP A 43 -15.72 -3.97 -3.35
C ASP A 43 -16.28 -2.53 -3.30
N ALA A 44 -16.30 -1.90 -2.11
CA ALA A 44 -16.72 -0.51 -1.98
C ALA A 44 -15.71 0.44 -2.64
N ILE A 45 -14.41 0.13 -2.54
CA ILE A 45 -13.35 0.88 -3.21
C ILE A 45 -13.43 0.65 -4.72
N ALA A 46 -13.58 -0.60 -5.16
CA ALA A 46 -13.73 -0.93 -6.57
C ALA A 46 -14.89 -0.17 -7.22
N ALA A 47 -16.05 -0.12 -6.54
CA ALA A 47 -17.21 0.63 -7.00
C ALA A 47 -16.94 2.15 -7.13
N ARG A 48 -16.12 2.74 -6.24
CA ARG A 48 -15.72 4.15 -6.33
C ARG A 48 -14.73 4.41 -7.46
N LEU A 49 -13.80 3.50 -7.70
CA LEU A 49 -12.88 3.57 -8.84
C LEU A 49 -13.65 3.49 -10.16
N GLU A 50 -14.57 2.53 -10.29
CA GLU A 50 -15.39 2.35 -11.50
C GLU A 50 -16.29 3.55 -11.76
N LYS A 51 -17.08 3.97 -10.76
CA LYS A 51 -17.99 5.12 -10.84
C LYS A 51 -17.28 6.37 -11.39
N ASN A 52 -16.07 6.62 -10.90
CA ASN A 52 -15.31 7.83 -11.20
C ASN A 52 -14.30 7.66 -12.35
N ARG A 53 -14.20 6.45 -12.94
CA ARG A 53 -13.21 6.12 -13.98
C ARG A 53 -11.77 6.43 -13.53
N LEU A 54 -11.47 6.12 -12.27
CA LEU A 54 -10.17 6.31 -11.65
C LEU A 54 -9.33 5.05 -11.72
N GLU A 55 -8.05 5.20 -12.04
CA GLU A 55 -7.07 4.13 -11.92
C GLU A 55 -6.49 4.06 -10.49
N GLN A 56 -6.41 2.86 -9.91
CA GLN A 56 -5.67 2.63 -8.67
C GLN A 56 -4.16 2.60 -8.97
N ALA A 57 -3.46 3.69 -8.66
CA ALA A 57 -2.04 3.83 -8.97
C ALA A 57 -1.15 3.01 -8.04
N LEU A 58 -1.40 3.07 -6.72
CA LEU A 58 -0.59 2.47 -5.66
C LEU A 58 -1.38 2.35 -4.36
N PHE A 59 -1.07 1.33 -3.55
CA PHE A 59 -1.30 1.33 -2.10
C PHE A 59 -0.27 0.45 -1.38
N ASN A 60 -0.20 0.53 -0.05
CA ASN A 60 0.79 -0.17 0.76
C ASN A 60 0.25 -1.48 1.32
N LEU A 61 1.12 -2.48 1.52
CA LEU A 61 0.81 -3.66 2.32
C LEU A 61 0.45 -3.27 3.78
N PRO A 62 -0.22 -4.16 4.55
CA PRO A 62 -0.57 -3.87 5.94
C PRO A 62 0.65 -3.44 6.77
N PRO A 63 0.57 -2.31 7.51
CA PRO A 63 1.74 -1.70 8.14
C PRO A 63 2.08 -2.27 9.53
N GLY A 64 1.32 -3.24 10.03
CA GLY A 64 1.25 -3.57 11.45
C GLY A 64 0.32 -2.60 12.20
N ASP A 65 0.58 -2.37 13.47
CA ASP A 65 -0.13 -1.39 14.31
C ASP A 65 0.42 0.02 14.07
N PHE A 66 -0.11 0.67 13.03
CA PHE A 66 0.27 2.02 12.67
C PHE A 66 -0.02 3.04 13.80
N SER A 67 -1.05 2.78 14.61
CA SER A 67 -1.47 3.63 15.73
C SER A 67 -0.51 3.55 16.91
N ALA A 68 0.10 2.38 17.14
CA ALA A 68 1.17 2.19 18.11
C ALA A 68 2.55 2.66 17.62
N GLY A 69 2.62 3.24 16.41
CA GLY A 69 3.86 3.79 15.85
C GLY A 69 4.61 2.84 14.92
N GLU A 70 4.08 1.65 14.59
CA GLU A 70 4.69 0.77 13.60
C GLU A 70 4.64 1.42 12.20
N ARG A 71 5.66 1.15 11.38
CA ARG A 71 5.83 1.71 10.03
C ARG A 71 6.20 0.63 9.03
N GLY A 72 5.46 -0.48 9.08
CA GLY A 72 5.79 -1.73 8.38
C GLY A 72 6.45 -2.74 9.30
N ILE A 73 6.45 -4.00 8.85
CA ILE A 73 6.91 -5.16 9.63
C ILE A 73 7.89 -6.05 8.86
N ALA A 74 8.28 -5.66 7.64
CA ALA A 74 9.05 -6.52 6.73
C ALA A 74 10.46 -6.86 7.24
N ALA A 75 11.08 -5.94 7.97
CA ALA A 75 12.39 -6.10 8.59
C ALA A 75 12.33 -6.69 10.00
N LEU A 76 11.14 -7.02 10.53
CA LEU A 76 10.98 -7.57 11.87
C LEU A 76 11.04 -9.12 11.81
N PRO A 77 12.09 -9.76 12.37
CA PRO A 77 12.33 -11.19 12.18
C PRO A 77 11.18 -12.10 12.61
N ASP A 78 10.51 -11.74 13.71
CA ASP A 78 9.47 -12.54 14.36
C ASP A 78 8.07 -12.32 13.77
N ARG A 79 7.92 -11.44 12.77
CA ARG A 79 6.62 -11.03 12.21
C ARG A 79 6.37 -11.56 10.78
N PHE A 80 7.16 -12.53 10.35
CA PHE A 80 7.06 -13.06 8.98
C PHE A 80 5.73 -13.73 8.67
N GLU A 81 5.15 -14.47 9.62
CA GLU A 81 3.82 -15.08 9.42
C GLU A 81 2.72 -14.03 9.26
N GLU A 82 2.80 -12.94 10.03
CA GLU A 82 1.88 -11.81 9.89
C GLU A 82 2.05 -11.11 8.54
N LEU A 83 3.29 -10.92 8.08
CA LEU A 83 3.56 -10.40 6.75
C LEU A 83 2.87 -11.26 5.67
N LYS A 84 3.00 -12.59 5.73
CA LYS A 84 2.37 -13.49 4.75
C LYS A 84 0.85 -13.37 4.74
N ALA A 85 0.23 -13.29 5.92
CA ALA A 85 -1.20 -13.02 6.03
C ALA A 85 -1.57 -11.65 5.45
N GLY A 86 -0.73 -10.64 5.68
CA GLY A 86 -0.88 -9.31 5.12
C GLY A 86 -0.80 -9.27 3.59
N VAL A 87 0.10 -10.05 2.98
CA VAL A 87 0.20 -10.23 1.52
C VAL A 87 -1.10 -10.83 0.98
N ALA A 88 -1.61 -11.90 1.59
CA ALA A 88 -2.85 -12.52 1.18
C ALA A 88 -4.03 -11.53 1.22
N LYS A 89 -4.10 -10.70 2.28
CA LYS A 89 -5.09 -9.61 2.39
C LYS A 89 -4.90 -8.57 1.28
N ALA A 90 -3.68 -8.09 1.06
CA ALA A 90 -3.39 -7.07 0.04
C ALA A 90 -3.75 -7.56 -1.37
N LEU A 91 -3.53 -8.83 -1.69
CA LEU A 91 -3.92 -9.43 -2.98
C LEU A 91 -5.43 -9.42 -3.22
N VAL A 92 -6.26 -9.57 -2.18
CA VAL A 92 -7.72 -9.41 -2.32
C VAL A 92 -8.07 -8.00 -2.78
N TYR A 93 -7.44 -6.98 -2.17
CA TYR A 93 -7.66 -5.58 -2.56
C TYR A 93 -7.09 -5.27 -3.94
N ALA A 94 -5.91 -5.79 -4.29
CA ALA A 94 -5.31 -5.56 -5.58
C ALA A 94 -6.17 -6.11 -6.72
N ARG A 95 -6.73 -7.32 -6.55
CA ARG A 95 -7.67 -7.91 -7.52
C ARG A 95 -8.96 -7.10 -7.67
N ALA A 96 -9.54 -6.64 -6.56
CA ALA A 96 -10.77 -5.84 -6.59
C ALA A 96 -10.55 -4.46 -7.24
N THR A 97 -9.42 -3.82 -6.97
CA THR A 97 -9.12 -2.45 -7.40
C THR A 97 -8.38 -2.36 -8.74
N GLY A 98 -7.84 -3.47 -9.25
CA GLY A 98 -6.98 -3.49 -10.42
C GLY A 98 -5.60 -2.88 -10.20
N ALA A 99 -5.18 -2.71 -8.94
CA ALA A 99 -3.86 -2.14 -8.61
C ALA A 99 -2.73 -3.01 -9.18
N ARG A 100 -1.77 -2.36 -9.86
CA ARG A 100 -0.62 -3.03 -10.48
C ARG A 100 0.70 -2.82 -9.73
N ARG A 101 0.68 -1.99 -8.69
CA ARG A 101 1.86 -1.66 -7.87
C ARG A 101 1.45 -1.66 -6.42
N LEU A 102 2.24 -2.33 -5.58
CA LEU A 102 2.09 -2.31 -4.13
C LEU A 102 3.41 -2.00 -3.46
N HIS A 103 3.36 -1.22 -2.38
CA HIS A 103 4.53 -0.85 -1.60
C HIS A 103 4.64 -1.70 -0.32
N LEU A 104 5.81 -2.31 -0.11
CA LEU A 104 6.17 -2.97 1.13
C LEU A 104 6.96 -2.02 2.04
N MET A 105 6.32 -1.59 3.13
CA MET A 105 7.00 -0.81 4.15
C MET A 105 7.97 -1.70 4.95
N ALA A 106 9.22 -1.24 5.06
CA ALA A 106 10.29 -2.00 5.70
C ALA A 106 10.05 -2.21 7.21
N GLY A 107 9.49 -1.23 7.92
CA GLY A 107 9.50 -1.18 9.38
C GLY A 107 10.67 -0.38 9.95
N ILE A 108 10.64 -0.17 11.26
CA ILE A 108 11.69 0.56 11.98
C ILE A 108 12.76 -0.45 12.41
N ALA A 109 13.94 -0.37 11.80
CA ALA A 109 15.10 -1.21 12.13
C ALA A 109 16.40 -0.47 11.82
N GLU A 110 17.49 -0.86 12.51
CA GLU A 110 18.83 -0.34 12.24
C GLU A 110 19.54 -1.20 11.18
N LEU A 111 20.26 -0.55 10.27
CA LEU A 111 21.01 -1.24 9.20
C LEU A 111 22.13 -2.14 9.73
N SER A 112 22.65 -1.85 10.92
CA SER A 112 23.66 -2.67 11.59
C SER A 112 23.10 -3.98 12.16
N ASP A 113 21.77 -4.13 12.25
CA ASP A 113 21.15 -5.36 12.69
C ASP A 113 21.08 -6.37 11.53
N GLY A 114 21.97 -7.37 11.59
CA GLY A 114 22.03 -8.45 10.62
C GLY A 114 20.75 -9.30 10.56
N ALA A 115 20.04 -9.47 11.68
CA ALA A 115 18.79 -10.22 11.72
C ALA A 115 17.68 -9.44 10.99
N ALA A 116 17.60 -8.12 11.20
CA ALA A 116 16.67 -7.27 10.49
C ALA A 116 16.93 -7.24 8.97
N CYS A 117 18.21 -7.17 8.57
CA CYS A 117 18.59 -7.22 7.16
C CYS A 117 18.22 -8.56 6.51
N ALA A 118 18.44 -9.68 7.20
CA ALA A 118 18.06 -11.00 6.73
C ALA A 118 16.53 -11.15 6.64
N ALA A 119 15.80 -10.64 7.65
CA ALA A 119 14.34 -10.62 7.67
C ALA A 119 13.79 -9.82 6.48
N TYR A 120 14.31 -8.61 6.24
CA TYR A 120 13.85 -7.77 5.13
C TYR A 120 14.09 -8.42 3.77
N ARG A 121 15.26 -9.05 3.55
CA ARG A 121 15.53 -9.81 2.31
C ARG A 121 14.55 -10.97 2.14
N ARG A 122 14.31 -11.76 3.19
CA ARG A 122 13.34 -12.87 3.17
C ARG A 122 11.93 -12.36 2.82
N SER A 123 11.52 -11.26 3.43
CA SER A 123 10.24 -10.60 3.19
C SER A 123 10.12 -10.10 1.75
N LEU A 124 11.14 -9.43 1.22
CA LEU A 124 11.15 -8.97 -0.17
C LEU A 124 11.00 -10.10 -1.17
N VAL A 125 11.74 -11.20 -1.01
CA VAL A 125 11.64 -12.37 -1.90
C VAL A 125 10.22 -12.94 -1.85
N HIS A 126 9.69 -13.19 -0.65
CA HIS A 126 8.36 -13.76 -0.49
C HIS A 126 7.25 -12.87 -1.11
N VAL A 127 7.30 -11.56 -0.81
CA VAL A 127 6.30 -10.61 -1.33
C VAL A 127 6.44 -10.49 -2.85
N ALA A 128 7.66 -10.39 -3.38
CA ALA A 128 7.88 -10.29 -4.82
C ALA A 128 7.35 -11.51 -5.57
N GLU A 129 7.61 -12.73 -5.08
CA GLU A 129 7.09 -13.96 -5.69
C GLU A 129 5.56 -14.00 -5.70
N ALA A 130 4.93 -13.63 -4.58
CA ALA A 130 3.47 -13.60 -4.45
C ALA A 130 2.81 -12.55 -5.36
N LEU A 131 3.41 -11.36 -5.47
CA LEU A 131 2.90 -10.29 -6.34
C LEU A 131 3.17 -10.59 -7.83
N ALA A 132 4.32 -11.18 -8.16
CA ALA A 132 4.65 -11.55 -9.53
C ALA A 132 3.69 -12.59 -10.11
N ALA A 133 3.18 -13.52 -9.28
CA ALA A 133 2.16 -14.50 -9.69
C ALA A 133 0.85 -13.84 -10.16
N GLU A 134 0.60 -12.59 -9.76
CA GLU A 134 -0.58 -11.79 -10.12
C GLU A 134 -0.24 -10.66 -11.11
N GLY A 135 1.01 -10.57 -11.57
CA GLY A 135 1.48 -9.50 -12.45
C GLY A 135 1.52 -8.11 -11.79
N ILE A 136 1.75 -8.07 -10.47
CA ILE A 136 1.84 -6.84 -9.67
C ILE A 136 3.31 -6.54 -9.34
N ASP A 137 3.72 -5.29 -9.51
CA ASP A 137 5.05 -4.82 -9.14
C ASP A 137 5.16 -4.55 -7.64
N LEU A 138 6.21 -5.08 -7.03
CA LEU A 138 6.62 -4.72 -5.67
C LEU A 138 7.48 -3.46 -5.70
N LEU A 139 7.10 -2.45 -4.92
CA LEU A 139 7.89 -1.25 -4.68
C LEU A 139 8.52 -1.25 -3.29
N ILE A 140 9.71 -0.64 -3.22
CA ILE A 140 10.37 -0.24 -1.99
C ILE A 140 10.55 1.29 -2.01
N GLU A 141 10.28 1.94 -0.87
CA GLU A 141 10.38 3.39 -0.75
C GLU A 141 11.41 3.76 0.33
N PRO A 142 12.58 4.29 -0.06
CA PRO A 142 13.51 4.87 0.90
C PRO A 142 12.92 6.14 1.52
N ILE A 143 12.74 6.13 2.84
CA ILE A 143 12.24 7.28 3.62
C ILE A 143 13.42 8.05 4.23
N ASN A 144 13.22 9.34 4.49
CA ASN A 144 14.21 10.19 5.17
C ASN A 144 14.05 10.13 6.71
N ARG A 145 15.05 10.65 7.44
CA ARG A 145 14.96 10.84 8.90
C ARG A 145 14.64 12.30 9.28
N ARG A 146 14.25 13.14 8.32
CA ARG A 146 14.20 14.61 8.45
C ARG A 146 13.16 15.21 7.50
N ASP A 147 12.40 16.18 7.98
CA ASP A 147 11.42 16.94 7.17
C ASP A 147 12.07 17.80 6.07
#